data_AF-A0A8D8HSC2-F1
#
_entry.id   AF-A0A8D8HSC2-F1
#
_cell.length_a   1.000
_cell.length_b   1.000
_cell.length_c   1.000
_cell.angle_alpha   90.00
_cell.angle_beta   90.00
_cell.angle_gamma   90.00
#
_symmetry.space_group_name_H-M   'P 1'
#
loop_
_entity.id
_entity.type
_entity.pdbx_description
1 polymer ?
#
loop_
_entity_poly.entity_id
_entity_poly.type
_entity_poly.pdbx_seq_one_letter_code
_entity_poly.pdbx_strand_id
1 'polypeptide(L)'
;MDIDTLHADLRKRLDILGFNHPLPLGAIGIVSAILSDLIKTSEKLKSSKQQIEQLMQEKVAWELGVEPYKCDNSRLLSEVNGLHLELVKQRDKFVLANTELKCRVRVLQTDKKQLDERCLQAEAKIRELLHSADSKSRKNGVNMQRKPFVSTVRAGYYQPPKCCDAQAQDSKCHCPCNQPRKTDVLHEIERLQAETKNQEEVIDAYKKQIEYRDREIQRLGALFAGGRPAAALAKDCCYRSVNTLNEDVGKLQEEKLAMQNKLTEAMASQESASKKLQKLSERNRQLEHELKEIENVALSVESEANLNILDMERVNSDLQIRLQQSSMRIKELETILEVKSSGGFTPISSSASACSLDSTLQNALKQANEEKRALYKQLNELKQREHALLCDYEKVKAKYSKLKVKLSSQIAFGAENVAGEGADSGEMKQKLAGLEERLREVQEERDRCCGESKRLRDSIAKLRGENTEKDLRITQLESELCLQKKASTSSNTGRLRTADSTGSGQTSLSVQAAFHRVERERDAAKREAQQLEIERDSLRNKLKLATKSQIDEQAKHEETIIGYSGQIAKLEAEKRDLLC
;
A
#
# COMPACT_ATOMS: atom_id res chain seq x y z
N MET A 1 54.22 16.09 92.20
CA MET A 1 54.97 17.00 91.30
C MET A 1 55.02 18.34 91.98
N ASP A 2 56.18 18.99 91.96
CA ASP A 2 56.37 20.30 92.59
C ASP A 2 55.59 21.38 91.82
N ILE A 3 54.99 22.35 92.50
CA ILE A 3 54.15 23.39 91.86
C ILE A 3 54.96 24.19 90.83
N ASP A 4 56.24 24.40 91.12
CA ASP A 4 57.16 25.12 90.24
C ASP A 4 57.46 24.33 88.95
N THR A 5 57.52 22.99 89.04
CA THR A 5 57.68 22.14 87.84
C THR A 5 56.44 22.17 86.94
N LEU A 6 55.25 22.15 87.55
CA LEU A 6 53.98 22.22 86.82
C LEU A 6 53.79 23.61 86.18
N HIS A 7 54.17 24.67 86.88
CA HIS A 7 54.15 26.04 86.38
C HIS A 7 55.08 26.20 85.17
N ALA A 8 56.34 25.75 85.29
CA ALA A 8 57.31 25.83 84.21
C ALA A 8 56.87 25.05 82.96
N ASP A 9 56.29 23.86 83.14
CA ASP A 9 55.80 23.04 82.03
C ASP A 9 54.57 23.63 81.35
N LEU A 10 53.61 24.17 82.12
CA LEU A 10 52.44 24.85 81.56
C LEU A 10 52.83 26.15 80.84
N ARG A 11 53.78 26.91 81.40
CA ARG A 11 54.35 28.12 80.80
C ARG A 11 54.96 27.82 79.44
N LYS A 12 55.83 26.81 79.35
CA LYS A 12 56.43 26.36 78.07
C LYS A 12 55.36 26.00 77.03
N ARG A 13 54.30 25.29 77.42
CA ARG A 13 53.21 24.91 76.50
C ARG A 13 52.43 26.13 76.00
N LEU A 14 52.18 27.11 76.87
CA LEU A 14 51.50 28.35 76.51
C LEU A 14 52.37 29.25 75.61
N ASP A 15 53.69 29.31 75.87
CA ASP A 15 54.66 30.01 75.01
C ASP A 15 54.67 29.43 73.58
N ILE A 16 54.66 28.10 73.44
CA ILE A 16 54.58 27.43 72.13
C ILE A 16 53.29 27.80 71.39
N LEU A 17 52.20 28.02 72.12
CA LEU A 17 50.92 28.46 71.57
C LEU A 17 50.83 29.98 71.36
N GLY A 18 51.89 30.73 71.67
CA GLY A 18 51.98 32.19 71.50
C GLY A 18 51.36 33.01 72.64
N PHE A 19 50.96 32.38 73.75
CA PHE A 19 50.38 33.06 74.90
C PHE A 19 51.46 33.55 75.87
N ASN A 20 52.15 34.63 75.51
CA ASN A 20 53.36 35.14 76.19
C ASN A 20 53.13 35.90 77.53
N HIS A 21 51.90 35.92 78.04
CA HIS A 21 51.55 36.66 79.27
C HIS A 21 52.04 35.93 80.53
N PRO A 22 52.48 36.65 81.59
CA PRO A 22 52.92 36.04 82.83
C PRO A 22 51.79 35.22 83.48
N LEU A 23 52.10 33.99 83.89
CA LEU A 23 51.14 33.06 84.49
C LEU A 23 51.21 33.14 86.03
N PRO A 24 50.17 33.60 86.73
CA PRO A 24 50.14 33.59 88.19
C PRO A 24 50.06 32.17 88.75
N LEU A 25 50.73 31.91 89.88
CA LEU A 25 50.74 30.59 90.54
C LEU A 25 49.32 30.10 90.90
N GLY A 26 48.43 31.01 91.32
CA GLY A 26 47.02 30.67 91.64
C GLY A 26 46.16 30.28 90.44
N ALA A 27 46.59 30.57 89.21
CA ALA A 27 45.83 30.29 87.98
C ALA A 27 46.24 28.98 87.29
N ILE A 28 47.31 28.30 87.76
CA ILE A 28 47.87 27.10 87.12
C ILE A 28 46.78 26.04 86.92
N GLY A 29 45.97 25.76 87.95
CA GLY A 29 44.95 24.71 87.91
C GLY A 29 43.90 24.96 86.82
N ILE A 30 43.35 26.17 86.76
CA ILE A 30 42.28 26.49 85.80
C ILE A 30 42.79 26.59 84.37
N VAL A 31 43.98 27.19 84.17
CA VAL A 31 44.58 27.32 82.84
C VAL A 31 45.02 25.96 82.31
N SER A 32 45.56 25.08 83.16
CA SER A 32 45.89 23.71 82.79
C SER A 32 44.66 22.91 82.37
N ALA A 33 43.54 23.05 83.09
CA ALA A 33 42.29 22.37 82.77
C ALA A 33 41.72 22.86 81.43
N ILE A 34 41.63 24.18 81.22
CA ILE A 34 41.13 24.77 79.98
C ILE A 34 42.00 24.38 78.79
N LEU A 35 43.33 24.44 78.94
CA LEU A 35 44.25 24.02 77.87
C LEU A 35 44.09 22.54 77.53
N SER A 36 43.94 21.68 78.55
CA SER A 36 43.71 20.25 78.34
C SER A 36 42.39 19.98 77.62
N ASP A 37 41.33 20.71 77.95
CA ASP A 37 40.03 20.57 77.30
C ASP A 37 40.02 21.13 75.88
N LEU A 38 40.74 22.22 75.61
CA LEU A 38 40.93 22.77 74.26
C LEU A 38 41.71 21.80 73.35
N ILE A 39 42.77 21.18 73.87
CA ILE A 39 43.53 20.16 73.14
C ILE A 39 42.61 18.97 72.81
N LYS A 40 41.91 18.42 73.82
CA LYS A 40 40.97 17.30 73.62
C LYS A 40 39.86 17.62 72.64
N THR A 41 39.27 18.82 72.70
CA THR A 41 38.18 19.23 71.79
C THR A 41 38.69 19.46 70.36
N SER A 42 39.88 20.03 70.19
CA SER A 42 40.55 20.17 68.88
C SER A 42 40.89 18.82 68.26
N GLU A 43 41.45 17.90 69.04
CA GLU A 43 41.75 16.53 68.60
C GLU A 43 40.47 15.79 68.19
N LYS A 44 39.41 15.85 69.01
CA LYS A 44 38.10 15.28 68.67
C LYS A 44 37.50 15.89 67.40
N LEU A 45 37.61 17.20 67.22
CA LEU A 45 37.14 17.87 66.01
C LEU A 45 37.93 17.41 64.78
N LYS A 46 39.25 17.27 64.90
CA LYS A 46 40.11 16.75 63.83
C LYS A 46 39.73 15.31 63.46
N SER A 47 39.55 14.44 64.45
CA SER A 47 39.09 13.05 64.24
C SER A 47 37.70 13.00 63.61
N SER A 48 36.77 13.84 64.06
CA SER A 48 35.42 13.91 63.49
C SER A 48 35.43 14.40 62.03
N LYS A 49 36.23 15.42 61.70
CA LYS A 49 36.39 15.88 60.31
C LYS A 49 36.95 14.79 59.40
N GLN A 50 37.96 14.07 59.86
CA GLN A 50 38.54 12.96 59.11
C GLN A 50 37.51 11.82 58.89
N GLN A 51 36.70 11.52 59.90
CA GLN A 51 35.62 10.54 59.78
C GLN A 51 34.54 10.98 58.79
N ILE A 52 34.15 12.27 58.79
CA ILE A 52 33.21 12.82 57.80
C ILE A 52 33.76 12.67 56.39
N GLU A 53 35.03 12.99 56.18
CA GLU A 53 35.68 12.87 54.87
C GLU A 53 35.69 11.41 54.38
N GLN A 54 35.99 10.46 55.27
CA GLN A 54 35.91 9.03 54.98
C GLN A 54 34.48 8.61 54.60
N LEU A 55 33.47 9.02 55.38
CA LEU A 55 32.07 8.72 55.08
C LEU A 55 31.62 9.34 53.75
N MET A 56 32.13 10.53 53.38
CA MET A 56 31.85 11.14 52.08
C MET A 56 32.48 10.33 50.93
N GLN A 57 33.71 9.84 51.10
CA GLN A 57 34.37 8.98 50.11
C GLN A 57 33.64 7.64 49.96
N GLU A 58 33.23 7.02 51.07
CA GLU A 58 32.42 5.80 51.08
C GLU A 58 31.08 6.04 50.36
N LYS A 59 30.39 7.15 50.65
CA LYS A 59 29.14 7.52 49.98
C LYS A 59 29.33 7.59 48.47
N VAL A 60 30.39 8.25 47.98
CA VAL A 60 30.67 8.35 46.54
C VAL A 60 30.95 6.96 45.94
N ALA A 61 31.69 6.11 46.65
CA ALA A 61 31.94 4.74 46.20
C ALA A 61 30.65 3.91 46.13
N TRP A 62 29.74 4.07 47.09
CA TRP A 62 28.41 3.44 47.05
C TRP A 62 27.55 3.97 45.91
N GLU A 63 27.54 5.29 45.68
CA GLU A 63 26.81 5.90 44.55
C GLU A 63 27.30 5.35 43.20
N LEU A 64 28.62 5.26 43.02
CA LEU A 64 29.23 4.67 41.82
C LEU A 64 28.94 3.16 41.70
N GLY A 65 28.94 2.42 42.81
CA GLY A 65 28.66 0.99 42.82
C GLY A 65 27.19 0.63 42.48
N VAL A 66 26.24 1.52 42.80
CA VAL A 66 24.82 1.32 42.51
C VAL A 66 24.46 1.77 41.08
N GLU A 67 25.31 2.56 40.44
CA GLU A 67 25.06 3.16 39.13
C GLU A 67 24.79 2.14 37.99
N PRO A 68 25.53 1.01 37.87
CA PRO A 68 25.23 -0.02 36.88
C PRO A 68 23.82 -0.59 37.05
N TYR A 69 23.40 -0.85 38.29
CA TYR A 69 22.07 -1.37 38.59
C TYR A 69 20.96 -0.36 38.28
N LYS A 70 21.20 0.95 38.46
CA LYS A 70 20.23 1.97 38.05
C LYS A 70 20.09 2.02 36.53
N CYS A 71 21.20 1.92 35.80
CA CYS A 71 21.19 1.88 34.34
C CYS A 71 20.47 0.63 33.82
N ASP A 72 20.79 -0.54 34.38
CA ASP A 72 20.14 -1.80 34.03
C ASP A 72 18.65 -1.80 34.39
N ASN A 73 18.27 -1.33 35.59
CA ASN A 73 16.86 -1.22 35.96
C ASN A 73 16.11 -0.26 35.03
N SER A 74 16.71 0.86 34.63
CA SER A 74 16.10 1.80 33.69
C SER A 74 15.90 1.18 32.31
N ARG A 75 16.91 0.44 31.82
CA ARG A 75 16.83 -0.31 30.55
C ARG A 75 15.76 -1.39 30.61
N LEU A 76 15.78 -2.23 31.64
CA LEU A 76 14.81 -3.31 31.83
C LEU A 76 13.38 -2.77 31.98
N LEU A 77 13.18 -1.67 32.70
CA LEU A 77 11.87 -1.02 32.78
C LEU A 77 11.38 -0.55 31.40
N SER A 78 12.27 0.01 30.58
CA SER A 78 11.94 0.41 29.20
C SER A 78 11.59 -0.80 28.33
N GLU A 79 12.38 -1.86 28.40
CA GLU A 79 12.15 -3.10 27.64
C GLU A 79 10.85 -3.79 28.07
N VAL A 80 10.61 -3.94 29.38
CA VAL A 80 9.38 -4.54 29.93
C VAL A 80 8.15 -3.74 29.52
N ASN A 81 8.20 -2.41 29.61
CA ASN A 81 7.07 -1.57 29.19
C ASN A 81 6.85 -1.65 27.67
N GLY A 82 7.92 -1.68 26.87
CA GLY A 82 7.84 -1.84 25.42
C GLY A 82 7.24 -3.19 25.00
N LEU A 83 7.74 -4.29 25.60
CA LEU A 83 7.23 -5.64 25.37
C LEU A 83 5.77 -5.77 25.82
N HIS A 84 5.42 -5.19 26.97
CA HIS A 84 4.03 -5.17 27.44
C HIS A 84 3.13 -4.48 26.42
N LEU A 85 3.50 -3.30 25.94
CA LEU A 85 2.72 -2.57 24.93
C LEU A 85 2.58 -3.36 23.62
N GLU A 86 3.62 -4.06 23.19
CA GLU A 86 3.56 -4.88 21.98
C GLU A 86 2.65 -6.10 22.15
N LEU A 87 2.72 -6.80 23.29
CA LEU A 87 1.79 -7.89 23.61
C LEU A 87 0.34 -7.44 23.58
N VAL A 88 0.07 -6.23 24.08
CA VAL A 88 -1.26 -5.62 24.08
C VAL A 88 -1.74 -5.36 22.67
N LYS A 89 -0.89 -4.75 21.83
CA LYS A 89 -1.20 -4.53 20.41
C LYS A 89 -1.48 -5.83 19.67
N GLN A 90 -0.66 -6.86 19.88
CA GLN A 90 -0.84 -8.15 19.24
C GLN A 90 -2.12 -8.84 19.69
N ARG A 91 -2.43 -8.81 20.99
CA ARG A 91 -3.69 -9.33 21.52
C ARG A 91 -4.88 -8.60 20.93
N ASP A 92 -4.85 -7.28 20.86
CA ASP A 92 -5.95 -6.48 20.31
C ASP A 92 -6.16 -6.78 18.81
N LYS A 93 -5.08 -6.88 18.02
CA LYS A 93 -5.14 -7.31 16.62
C LYS A 93 -5.77 -8.70 16.49
N PHE A 94 -5.37 -9.65 17.34
CA PHE A 94 -5.92 -10.99 17.34
C PHE A 94 -7.40 -11.02 17.70
N VAL A 95 -7.81 -10.26 18.73
CA VAL A 95 -9.21 -10.17 19.15
C VAL A 95 -10.07 -9.60 18.01
N LEU A 96 -9.64 -8.51 17.39
CA LEU A 96 -10.38 -7.89 16.28
C LEU A 96 -10.50 -8.83 15.07
N ALA A 97 -9.39 -9.45 14.65
CA ALA A 97 -9.41 -10.41 13.54
C ALA A 97 -10.32 -11.61 13.84
N ASN A 98 -10.28 -12.12 15.07
CA ASN A 98 -11.13 -13.24 15.48
C ASN A 98 -12.62 -12.84 15.53
N THR A 99 -12.95 -11.62 15.98
CA THR A 99 -14.32 -11.12 15.91
C THR A 99 -14.81 -10.95 14.48
N GLU A 100 -13.97 -10.41 13.58
CA GLU A 100 -14.29 -10.27 12.16
C GLU A 100 -14.55 -11.62 11.50
N LEU A 101 -13.67 -12.60 11.72
CA LEU A 101 -13.84 -13.95 11.20
C LEU A 101 -15.11 -14.62 11.73
N LYS A 102 -15.43 -14.45 13.02
CA LYS A 102 -16.69 -14.96 13.61
C LYS A 102 -17.93 -14.31 13.01
N CYS A 103 -17.91 -13.00 12.77
CA CYS A 103 -18.98 -12.30 12.06
C CYS A 103 -19.12 -12.84 10.63
N ARG A 104 -17.99 -13.01 9.91
CA ARG A 104 -17.98 -13.52 8.54
C ARG A 104 -18.53 -14.95 8.45
N VAL A 105 -18.16 -15.82 9.38
CA VAL A 105 -18.69 -17.19 9.46
C VAL A 105 -20.20 -17.18 9.65
N ARG A 106 -20.74 -16.32 10.54
CA ARG A 106 -22.20 -16.22 10.75
C ARG A 106 -22.93 -15.73 9.51
N VAL A 107 -22.40 -14.72 8.82
CA VAL A 107 -22.97 -14.23 7.55
C VAL A 107 -22.97 -15.33 6.48
N LEU A 108 -21.86 -16.04 6.31
CA LEU A 108 -21.80 -17.14 5.35
C LEU A 108 -22.75 -18.30 5.73
N GLN A 109 -22.97 -18.54 7.02
CA GLN A 109 -23.95 -19.53 7.49
C GLN A 109 -25.39 -19.10 7.19
N THR A 110 -25.74 -17.82 7.33
CA THR A 110 -27.07 -17.32 6.95
C THR A 110 -27.27 -17.38 5.44
N ASP A 111 -26.28 -16.95 4.66
CA ASP A 111 -26.35 -16.97 3.19
C ASP A 111 -26.49 -18.41 2.67
N LYS A 112 -25.74 -19.36 3.26
CA LYS A 112 -25.87 -20.79 2.93
C LYS A 112 -27.28 -21.30 3.18
N LYS A 113 -27.87 -21.02 4.35
CA LYS A 113 -29.24 -21.43 4.67
C LYS A 113 -30.26 -20.86 3.68
N GLN A 114 -30.13 -19.58 3.33
CA GLN A 114 -31.02 -18.94 2.36
C GLN A 114 -30.87 -19.54 0.95
N LEU A 115 -29.65 -19.86 0.53
CA LEU A 115 -29.40 -20.54 -0.74
C LEU A 115 -29.99 -21.96 -0.75
N ASP A 116 -29.79 -22.73 0.33
CA ASP A 116 -30.35 -24.08 0.48
C ASP A 116 -31.89 -24.04 0.41
N GLU A 117 -32.53 -23.07 1.07
CA GLU A 117 -33.99 -22.86 0.98
C GLU A 117 -34.45 -22.52 -0.44
N ARG A 118 -33.74 -21.65 -1.16
CA ARG A 118 -34.04 -21.31 -2.56
C ARG A 118 -33.85 -22.51 -3.50
N CYS A 119 -32.81 -23.31 -3.28
CA CYS A 119 -32.59 -24.55 -4.03
C CYS A 119 -33.75 -25.52 -3.82
N LEU A 120 -34.16 -25.76 -2.56
CA LEU A 120 -35.32 -26.61 -2.24
C LEU A 120 -36.62 -26.11 -2.88
N GLN A 121 -36.86 -24.79 -2.88
CA GLN A 121 -38.02 -24.19 -3.54
C GLN A 121 -37.98 -24.39 -5.07
N ALA A 122 -36.80 -24.23 -5.69
CA ALA A 122 -36.62 -24.47 -7.12
C ALA A 122 -36.86 -25.94 -7.47
N GLU A 123 -36.33 -26.88 -6.68
CA GLU A 123 -36.57 -28.33 -6.84
C GLU A 123 -38.04 -28.70 -6.70
N ALA A 124 -38.76 -28.12 -5.73
CA ALA A 124 -40.20 -28.32 -5.56
C ALA A 124 -40.98 -27.81 -6.79
N LYS A 125 -40.63 -26.63 -7.30
CA LYS A 125 -41.26 -26.04 -8.49
C LYS A 125 -41.00 -26.85 -9.76
N ILE A 126 -39.78 -27.38 -9.93
CA ILE A 126 -39.45 -28.28 -11.04
C ILE A 126 -40.31 -29.55 -10.94
N ARG A 127 -40.43 -30.16 -9.75
CA ARG A 127 -41.30 -31.32 -9.54
C ARG A 127 -42.75 -31.02 -9.90
N GLU A 128 -43.30 -29.88 -9.45
CA GLU A 128 -44.66 -29.46 -9.79
C GLU A 128 -44.86 -29.29 -11.30
N LEU A 129 -43.92 -28.63 -11.98
CA LEU A 129 -43.96 -28.44 -13.43
C LEU A 129 -43.92 -29.76 -14.19
N LEU A 130 -43.08 -30.71 -13.77
CA LEU A 130 -43.01 -32.06 -14.35
C LEU A 130 -44.34 -32.81 -14.19
N HIS A 131 -44.95 -32.80 -13.00
CA HIS A 131 -46.27 -33.41 -12.77
C HIS A 131 -47.37 -32.71 -13.59
N SER A 132 -47.29 -31.39 -13.77
CA SER A 132 -48.23 -30.62 -14.61
C SER A 132 -48.06 -30.91 -16.11
N ALA A 133 -46.84 -31.22 -16.55
CA ALA A 133 -46.54 -31.61 -17.93
C ALA A 133 -47.08 -33.02 -18.23
N ASP A 134 -46.90 -33.98 -17.31
CA ASP A 134 -47.45 -35.33 -17.44
C ASP A 134 -48.98 -35.37 -17.45
N SER A 135 -49.62 -34.55 -16.61
CA SER A 135 -51.09 -34.45 -16.56
C SER A 135 -51.70 -33.73 -17.77
N LYS A 136 -50.99 -32.76 -18.38
CA LYS A 136 -51.39 -32.16 -19.67
C LYS A 136 -51.15 -33.09 -20.85
N SER A 137 -50.07 -33.88 -20.83
CA SER A 137 -49.79 -34.91 -21.84
C SER A 137 -50.89 -35.98 -21.86
N ARG A 138 -51.34 -36.47 -20.70
CA ARG A 138 -52.46 -37.43 -20.60
C ARG A 138 -53.82 -36.85 -20.99
N LYS A 139 -54.11 -35.56 -20.73
CA LYS A 139 -55.38 -34.91 -21.14
C LYS A 139 -55.45 -34.56 -22.63
N ASN A 140 -54.31 -34.31 -23.28
CA ASN A 140 -54.26 -34.01 -24.72
C ASN A 140 -54.42 -35.25 -25.62
N GLY A 141 -54.22 -36.47 -25.09
CA GLY A 141 -54.41 -37.72 -25.83
C GLY A 141 -55.87 -38.17 -25.99
N VAL A 142 -56.79 -37.77 -25.10
CA VAL A 142 -58.17 -38.30 -25.05
C VAL A 142 -59.22 -37.31 -25.56
N ASN A 143 -58.87 -36.02 -25.77
CA ASN A 143 -59.86 -34.98 -26.06
C ASN A 143 -59.66 -34.24 -27.40
N MET A 144 -59.04 -34.88 -28.40
CA MET A 144 -58.88 -34.33 -29.76
C MET A 144 -59.97 -34.78 -30.75
N GLN A 145 -61.02 -35.50 -30.32
CA GLN A 145 -62.09 -35.98 -31.21
C GLN A 145 -63.46 -35.29 -31.03
N ARG A 146 -63.54 -34.16 -30.34
CA ARG A 146 -64.76 -33.32 -30.39
C ARG A 146 -64.45 -31.98 -31.02
N LYS A 147 -65.01 -31.78 -32.23
CA LYS A 147 -65.03 -30.50 -32.94
C LYS A 147 -65.48 -29.39 -31.98
N PRO A 148 -64.81 -28.22 -31.97
CA PRO A 148 -65.26 -27.10 -31.16
C PRO A 148 -66.57 -26.59 -31.76
N PHE A 149 -67.64 -26.65 -30.97
CA PHE A 149 -68.86 -25.91 -31.29
C PHE A 149 -68.54 -24.42 -31.14
N VAL A 150 -68.55 -23.70 -32.26
CA VAL A 150 -68.40 -22.25 -32.29
C VAL A 150 -69.65 -21.65 -31.64
N SER A 151 -69.53 -21.21 -30.38
CA SER A 151 -70.50 -20.31 -29.77
C SER A 151 -69.98 -18.88 -29.92
N THR A 152 -70.58 -18.18 -30.86
CA THR A 152 -70.45 -16.76 -31.10
C THR A 152 -71.03 -15.96 -29.93
N VAL A 153 -70.20 -15.56 -28.96
CA VAL A 153 -70.53 -14.42 -28.07
C VAL A 153 -69.27 -13.60 -27.74
N ARG A 154 -69.27 -12.39 -28.31
CA ARG A 154 -68.62 -11.12 -27.91
C ARG A 154 -67.23 -11.15 -27.25
N ALA A 155 -66.32 -10.48 -27.94
CA ALA A 155 -65.14 -9.85 -27.36
C ALA A 155 -65.54 -8.90 -26.22
N GLY A 156 -65.23 -9.30 -24.99
CA GLY A 156 -65.19 -8.44 -23.83
C GLY A 156 -63.84 -8.65 -23.15
N TYR A 157 -63.10 -7.56 -22.95
CA TYR A 157 -61.83 -7.54 -22.24
C TYR A 157 -61.93 -8.26 -20.88
N TYR A 158 -61.49 -9.51 -20.82
CA TYR A 158 -61.20 -10.17 -19.55
C TYR A 158 -59.76 -9.85 -19.16
N GLN A 159 -59.59 -8.75 -18.41
CA GLN A 159 -58.40 -8.62 -17.57
C GLN A 159 -58.48 -9.69 -16.47
N PRO A 160 -57.38 -10.41 -16.17
CA PRO A 160 -57.35 -11.31 -15.01
C PRO A 160 -57.64 -10.47 -13.75
N PRO A 161 -58.37 -10.99 -12.76
CA PRO A 161 -58.56 -10.29 -11.49
C PRO A 161 -57.19 -10.01 -10.87
N LYS A 162 -56.79 -8.73 -10.81
CA LYS A 162 -55.62 -8.30 -10.04
C LYS A 162 -55.96 -8.61 -8.57
N CYS A 163 -55.30 -9.61 -7.97
CA CYS A 163 -55.67 -10.08 -6.62
C CYS A 163 -55.65 -8.97 -5.55
N CYS A 164 -54.88 -7.90 -5.72
CA CYS A 164 -54.79 -6.84 -4.71
C CYS A 164 -54.55 -5.48 -5.37
N ASP A 165 -55.57 -4.63 -5.41
CA ASP A 165 -55.42 -3.20 -5.64
C ASP A 165 -54.91 -2.51 -4.35
N ALA A 166 -53.95 -1.61 -4.53
CA ALA A 166 -53.04 -1.10 -3.50
C ALA A 166 -53.63 -0.04 -2.54
N GLN A 167 -54.89 -0.19 -2.09
CA GLN A 167 -55.52 0.81 -1.21
C GLN A 167 -56.32 0.30 -0.01
N ALA A 168 -56.29 -0.99 0.31
CA ALA A 168 -56.81 -1.49 1.58
C ALA A 168 -55.66 -1.79 2.55
N GLN A 169 -55.47 -0.90 3.53
CA GLN A 169 -54.76 -1.20 4.77
C GLN A 169 -55.53 -2.28 5.53
N ASP A 170 -55.33 -3.55 5.17
CA ASP A 170 -55.56 -4.66 6.09
C ASP A 170 -54.78 -5.91 5.65
N SER A 171 -53.88 -6.34 6.52
CA SER A 171 -52.78 -7.28 6.28
C SER A 171 -53.19 -8.76 6.14
N LYS A 172 -54.40 -9.04 5.65
CA LYS A 172 -54.99 -10.39 5.67
C LYS A 172 -55.54 -10.87 4.32
N CYS A 173 -54.88 -10.51 3.21
CA CYS A 173 -55.07 -11.26 1.97
C CYS A 173 -54.30 -12.60 2.06
N HIS A 174 -55.00 -13.72 1.84
CA HIS A 174 -54.44 -15.08 1.88
C HIS A 174 -54.08 -15.60 0.48
N CYS A 175 -53.99 -14.71 -0.52
CA CYS A 175 -53.73 -15.14 -1.89
C CYS A 175 -52.21 -15.33 -2.16
N PRO A 176 -51.84 -16.18 -3.14
CA PRO A 176 -50.45 -16.59 -3.37
C PRO A 176 -49.46 -15.47 -3.68
N CYS A 177 -49.92 -14.26 -4.06
CA CYS A 177 -49.03 -13.14 -4.40
C CYS A 177 -48.45 -12.41 -3.17
N ASN A 178 -48.99 -12.62 -1.96
CA ASN A 178 -48.51 -11.98 -0.72
C ASN A 178 -47.58 -12.89 0.10
N GLN A 179 -47.55 -14.20 -0.21
CA GLN A 179 -46.63 -15.16 0.41
C GLN A 179 -45.15 -14.86 0.13
N PRO A 180 -44.68 -14.60 -1.12
CA PRO A 180 -43.26 -14.34 -1.37
C PRO A 180 -42.76 -13.10 -0.64
N ARG A 181 -43.56 -12.02 -0.62
CA ARG A 181 -43.23 -10.78 0.12
C ARG A 181 -43.12 -11.00 1.62
N LYS A 182 -43.92 -11.87 2.23
CA LYS A 182 -43.82 -12.20 3.66
C LYS A 182 -42.52 -12.93 3.99
N THR A 183 -42.11 -13.89 3.17
CA THR A 183 -40.81 -14.58 3.30
C THR A 183 -39.64 -13.63 3.14
N ASP A 184 -39.66 -12.76 2.13
CA ASP A 184 -38.57 -11.79 1.90
C ASP A 184 -38.39 -10.84 3.09
N VAL A 185 -39.49 -10.38 3.69
CA VAL A 185 -39.46 -9.53 4.90
C VAL A 185 -38.94 -10.31 6.11
N LEU A 186 -39.27 -11.59 6.27
CA LEU A 186 -38.74 -12.41 7.35
C LEU A 186 -37.22 -12.64 7.21
N HIS A 187 -36.75 -12.94 5.99
CA HIS A 187 -35.32 -13.07 5.71
C HIS A 187 -34.55 -11.77 5.95
N GLU A 188 -35.16 -10.62 5.64
CA GLU A 188 -34.56 -9.31 5.92
C GLU A 188 -34.50 -9.01 7.43
N ILE A 189 -35.53 -9.38 8.20
CA ILE A 189 -35.51 -9.28 9.67
C ILE A 189 -34.40 -10.14 10.26
N GLU A 190 -34.25 -11.39 9.82
CA GLU A 190 -33.18 -12.29 10.27
C GLU A 190 -31.79 -11.76 9.94
N ARG A 191 -31.62 -11.18 8.73
CA ARG A 191 -30.36 -10.54 8.31
C ARG A 191 -30.02 -9.35 9.21
N LEU A 192 -31.00 -8.47 9.46
CA LEU A 192 -30.82 -7.31 10.33
C LEU A 192 -30.54 -7.71 11.79
N GLN A 193 -31.17 -8.77 12.30
CA GLN A 193 -30.87 -9.32 13.63
C GLN A 193 -29.44 -9.88 13.71
N ALA A 194 -28.97 -10.58 12.68
CA ALA A 194 -27.60 -11.08 12.61
C ALA A 194 -26.58 -9.93 12.56
N GLU A 195 -26.86 -8.88 11.78
CA GLU A 195 -26.03 -7.69 11.69
C GLU A 195 -25.97 -6.93 13.02
N THR A 196 -27.11 -6.77 13.70
CA THR A 196 -27.17 -6.11 15.01
C THR A 196 -26.32 -6.85 16.04
N LYS A 197 -26.41 -8.19 16.08
CA LYS A 197 -25.58 -9.04 16.94
C LYS A 197 -24.09 -8.96 16.59
N ASN A 198 -23.74 -8.82 15.32
CA ASN A 198 -22.35 -8.61 14.90
C ASN A 198 -21.82 -7.27 15.41
N GLN A 199 -22.61 -6.20 15.31
CA GLN A 199 -22.24 -4.88 15.80
C GLN A 199 -22.09 -4.85 17.32
N GLU A 200 -22.96 -5.53 18.06
CA GLU A 200 -22.85 -5.70 19.53
C GLU A 200 -21.53 -6.36 19.93
N GLU A 201 -21.13 -7.45 19.26
CA GLU A 201 -19.87 -8.15 19.56
C GLU A 201 -18.62 -7.30 19.24
N VAL A 202 -18.67 -6.49 18.18
CA VAL A 202 -17.60 -5.53 17.84
C VAL A 202 -17.52 -4.43 18.89
N ILE A 203 -18.66 -3.88 19.33
CA ILE A 203 -18.71 -2.88 20.42
C ILE A 203 -18.13 -3.46 21.70
N ASP A 204 -18.46 -4.69 22.06
CA ASP A 204 -17.94 -5.34 23.26
C ASP A 204 -16.44 -5.64 23.17
N ALA A 205 -15.91 -5.90 21.98
CA ALA A 205 -14.47 -6.00 21.76
C ALA A 205 -13.77 -4.65 22.01
N TYR A 206 -14.33 -3.55 21.51
CA TYR A 206 -13.79 -2.21 21.75
C TYR A 206 -13.91 -1.78 23.23
N LYS A 207 -15.01 -2.11 23.92
CA LYS A 207 -15.13 -1.85 25.37
C LYS A 207 -14.04 -2.56 26.16
N LYS A 208 -13.78 -3.83 25.87
CA LYS A 208 -12.68 -4.59 26.51
C LYS A 208 -11.31 -3.98 26.22
N GLN A 209 -11.12 -3.42 25.02
CA GLN A 209 -9.90 -2.71 24.68
C GLN A 209 -9.75 -1.44 25.54
N ILE A 210 -10.80 -0.63 25.68
CA ILE A 210 -10.81 0.58 26.52
C ILE A 210 -10.50 0.21 27.97
N GLU A 211 -11.21 -0.76 28.55
CA GLU A 211 -10.98 -1.22 29.93
C GLU A 211 -9.52 -1.65 30.16
N TYR A 212 -8.91 -2.29 29.17
CA TYR A 212 -7.52 -2.68 29.27
C TYR A 212 -6.57 -1.47 29.23
N ARG A 213 -6.86 -0.48 28.38
CA ARG A 213 -6.08 0.77 28.36
C ARG A 213 -6.24 1.54 29.66
N ASP A 214 -7.41 1.56 30.27
CA ASP A 214 -7.62 2.19 31.57
C ASP A 214 -6.82 1.49 32.68
N ARG A 215 -6.79 0.15 32.69
CA ARG A 215 -5.93 -0.62 33.61
C ARG A 215 -4.45 -0.34 33.37
N GLU A 216 -4.03 -0.17 32.13
CA GLU A 216 -2.64 0.16 31.79
C GLU A 216 -2.27 1.58 32.19
N ILE A 217 -3.18 2.54 32.00
CA ILE A 217 -3.03 3.92 32.50
C ILE A 217 -2.89 3.91 34.02
N GLN A 218 -3.70 3.11 34.73
CA GLN A 218 -3.58 2.95 36.18
C GLN A 218 -2.26 2.30 36.59
N ARG A 219 -1.81 1.25 35.87
CA ARG A 219 -0.51 0.58 36.14
C ARG A 219 0.66 1.56 35.94
N LEU A 220 0.69 2.25 34.81
CA LEU A 220 1.70 3.27 34.51
C LEU A 220 1.62 4.42 35.52
N GLY A 221 0.43 4.88 35.86
CA GLY A 221 0.19 5.89 36.89
C GLY A 221 0.72 5.48 38.26
N ALA A 222 0.52 4.22 38.66
CA ALA A 222 1.07 3.67 39.90
C ALA A 222 2.61 3.58 39.88
N LEU A 223 3.20 3.24 38.72
CA LEU A 223 4.65 3.30 38.50
C LEU A 223 5.22 4.71 38.66
N PHE A 224 4.46 5.75 38.27
CA PHE A 224 4.85 7.15 38.45
C PHE A 224 4.59 7.67 39.86
N ALA A 225 3.60 7.15 40.59
CA ALA A 225 3.23 7.60 41.94
C ALA A 225 4.29 7.30 43.02
N GLY A 226 5.24 6.39 42.75
CA GLY A 226 6.29 5.98 43.70
C GLY A 226 7.74 6.26 43.26
N GLY A 227 7.98 6.89 42.11
CA GLY A 227 9.31 6.96 41.48
C GLY A 227 9.71 8.33 40.95
N ARG A 228 11.02 8.63 40.99
CA ARG A 228 11.62 9.80 40.33
C ARG A 228 11.21 9.82 38.85
N PRO A 229 10.85 10.98 38.27
CA PRO A 229 10.45 11.09 36.86
C PRO A 229 11.51 10.50 35.91
N ALA A 230 11.08 9.94 34.77
CA ALA A 230 12.00 9.42 33.74
C ALA A 230 13.02 10.48 33.27
N ALA A 231 12.62 11.76 33.26
CA ALA A 231 13.51 12.89 32.97
C ALA A 231 14.60 13.13 34.04
N ALA A 232 14.37 12.71 35.30
CA ALA A 232 15.37 12.75 36.36
C ALA A 232 16.31 11.54 36.28
N LEU A 233 15.80 10.34 35.93
CA LEU A 233 16.63 9.16 35.67
C LEU A 233 17.54 9.34 34.45
N ALA A 234 17.06 9.99 33.40
CA ALA A 234 17.86 10.32 32.22
C ALA A 234 18.99 11.32 32.53
N LYS A 235 18.83 12.18 33.55
CA LYS A 235 19.88 13.11 34.03
C LYS A 235 20.93 12.43 34.90
N ASP A 236 20.56 11.33 35.56
CA ASP A 236 21.44 10.54 36.43
C ASP A 236 22.19 9.45 35.63
N CYS A 237 21.77 9.14 34.39
CA CYS A 237 22.40 8.12 33.54
C CYS A 237 23.79 8.55 33.00
N CYS A 238 24.73 7.61 32.99
CA CYS A 238 26.17 7.75 32.71
C CYS A 238 26.59 8.36 31.36
N TYR A 239 25.67 8.72 30.46
CA TYR A 239 26.00 9.37 29.18
C TYR A 239 26.20 10.88 29.36
N ARG A 240 27.12 11.26 30.25
CA ARG A 240 27.60 12.65 30.39
C ARG A 240 28.71 12.97 29.39
N SER A 241 28.37 12.90 28.12
CA SER A 241 29.04 13.71 27.08
C SER A 241 28.00 14.68 26.52
N VAL A 242 27.52 15.59 27.37
CA VAL A 242 26.47 16.56 27.01
C VAL A 242 26.90 17.44 25.84
N ASN A 243 28.21 17.62 25.64
CA ASN A 243 28.75 18.37 24.51
C ASN A 243 28.62 17.60 23.18
N THR A 244 28.91 16.30 23.14
CA THR A 244 28.77 15.50 21.91
C THR A 244 27.29 15.26 21.57
N LEU A 245 26.43 15.09 22.58
CA LEU A 245 24.99 15.00 22.37
C LEU A 245 24.39 16.32 21.85
N ASN A 246 24.87 17.48 22.30
CA ASN A 246 24.42 18.76 21.74
C ASN A 246 24.88 18.96 20.29
N GLU A 247 26.10 18.54 19.95
CA GLU A 247 26.61 18.56 18.58
C GLU A 247 25.81 17.60 17.68
N ASP A 248 25.50 16.41 18.16
CA ASP A 248 24.69 15.43 17.43
C ASP A 248 23.24 15.88 17.28
N VAL A 249 22.66 16.51 18.31
CA VAL A 249 21.33 17.14 18.24
C VAL A 249 21.33 18.31 17.24
N GLY A 250 22.41 19.11 17.19
CA GLY A 250 22.57 20.18 16.21
C GLY A 250 22.62 19.64 14.78
N LYS A 251 23.47 18.64 14.52
CA LYS A 251 23.56 17.97 13.20
C LYS A 251 22.23 17.35 12.79
N LEU A 252 21.55 16.66 13.71
CA LEU A 252 20.23 16.07 13.44
C LEU A 252 19.15 17.14 13.17
N GLN A 253 19.23 18.31 13.79
CA GLN A 253 18.33 19.42 13.51
C GLN A 253 18.61 20.06 12.14
N GLU A 254 19.88 20.20 11.76
CA GLU A 254 20.29 20.67 10.43
C GLU A 254 19.86 19.69 9.34
N GLU A 255 20.09 18.38 9.53
CA GLU A 255 19.64 17.34 8.61
C GLU A 255 18.12 17.30 8.51
N LYS A 256 17.41 17.42 9.64
CA LYS A 256 15.94 17.51 9.64
C LYS A 256 15.46 18.71 8.83
N LEU A 257 16.08 19.89 8.99
CA LEU A 257 15.72 21.09 8.24
C LEU A 257 16.03 20.92 6.74
N ALA A 258 17.19 20.37 6.40
CA ALA A 258 17.58 20.11 5.02
C ALA A 258 16.63 19.11 4.35
N MET A 259 16.23 18.06 5.05
CA MET A 259 15.27 17.06 4.55
C MET A 259 13.86 17.65 4.44
N GLN A 260 13.44 18.52 5.36
CA GLN A 260 12.18 19.26 5.23
C GLN A 260 12.18 20.18 4.01
N ASN A 261 13.27 20.91 3.76
CA ASN A 261 13.38 21.79 2.59
C ASN A 261 13.34 20.96 1.29
N LYS A 262 14.11 19.87 1.21
CA LYS A 262 14.06 18.94 0.06
C LYS A 262 12.66 18.37 -0.17
N LEU A 263 11.93 18.04 0.90
CA LEU A 263 10.55 17.57 0.79
C LEU A 263 9.62 18.66 0.24
N THR A 264 9.75 19.90 0.71
CA THR A 264 8.94 21.02 0.20
C THR A 264 9.24 21.33 -1.27
N GLU A 265 10.51 21.28 -1.68
CA GLU A 265 10.91 21.47 -3.09
C GLU A 265 10.40 20.34 -3.98
N ALA A 266 10.50 19.09 -3.52
CA ALA A 266 9.96 17.93 -4.23
C ALA A 266 8.43 18.03 -4.38
N MET A 267 7.73 18.46 -3.34
CA MET A 267 6.29 18.70 -3.39
C MET A 267 5.91 19.82 -4.37
N ALA A 268 6.64 20.95 -4.37
CA ALA A 268 6.40 22.05 -5.30
C ALA A 268 6.66 21.62 -6.76
N SER A 269 7.72 20.85 -6.99
CA SER A 269 8.03 20.25 -8.29
C SER A 269 6.93 19.29 -8.73
N GLN A 270 6.46 18.41 -7.85
CA GLN A 270 5.36 17.49 -8.11
C GLN A 270 4.05 18.22 -8.45
N GLU A 271 3.72 19.30 -7.73
CA GLU A 271 2.53 20.11 -8.03
C GLU A 271 2.64 20.78 -9.40
N SER A 272 3.82 21.31 -9.75
CA SER A 272 4.06 21.90 -11.06
C SER A 272 3.96 20.88 -12.20
N ALA A 273 4.47 19.66 -12.00
CA ALA A 273 4.39 18.56 -12.95
C ALA A 273 2.95 18.06 -13.09
N SER A 274 2.20 17.96 -11.99
CA SER A 274 0.79 17.59 -11.99
C SER A 274 -0.06 18.61 -12.78
N LYS A 275 0.18 19.91 -12.59
CA LYS A 275 -0.48 20.97 -13.38
C LYS A 275 -0.17 20.86 -14.88
N LYS A 276 1.08 20.54 -15.24
CA LYS A 276 1.47 20.29 -16.65
C LYS A 276 0.77 19.06 -17.21
N LEU A 277 0.74 17.95 -16.46
CA LEU A 277 0.05 16.72 -16.83
C LEU A 277 -1.46 16.96 -17.06
N GLN A 278 -2.10 17.72 -16.17
CA GLN A 278 -3.52 18.06 -16.29
C GLN A 278 -3.79 18.87 -17.56
N LYS A 279 -2.97 19.87 -17.87
CA LYS A 279 -3.08 20.65 -19.12
C LYS A 279 -2.89 19.79 -20.37
N LEU A 280 -1.91 18.88 -20.35
CA LEU A 280 -1.68 17.94 -21.46
C LEU A 280 -2.82 16.94 -21.62
N SER A 281 -3.36 16.42 -20.52
CA SER A 281 -4.53 15.54 -20.53
C SER A 281 -5.76 16.24 -21.11
N GLU A 282 -6.01 17.50 -20.72
CA GLU A 282 -7.11 18.28 -21.26
C GLU A 282 -6.94 18.57 -22.76
N ARG A 283 -5.71 18.87 -23.19
CA ARG A 283 -5.41 19.07 -24.61
C ARG A 283 -5.54 17.78 -25.42
N ASN A 284 -5.11 16.63 -24.88
CA ASN A 284 -5.34 15.33 -25.53
C ASN A 284 -6.84 15.02 -25.65
N ARG A 285 -7.64 15.31 -24.62
CA ARG A 285 -9.10 15.13 -24.67
C ARG A 285 -9.74 16.01 -25.76
N GLN A 286 -9.24 17.24 -25.94
CA GLN A 286 -9.69 18.12 -27.03
C GLN A 286 -9.33 17.55 -28.40
N LEU A 287 -8.09 17.10 -28.58
CA LEU A 287 -7.64 16.48 -29.84
C LEU A 287 -8.41 15.20 -30.17
N GLU A 288 -8.70 14.36 -29.17
CA GLU A 288 -9.56 13.18 -29.35
C GLU A 288 -10.99 13.56 -29.78
N HIS A 289 -11.51 14.68 -29.28
CA HIS A 289 -12.82 15.18 -29.69
C HIS A 289 -12.79 15.71 -31.13
N GLU A 290 -11.79 16.52 -31.49
CA GLU A 290 -11.59 17.04 -32.85
C GLU A 290 -11.41 15.89 -33.86
N LEU A 291 -10.66 14.83 -33.50
CA LEU A 291 -10.49 13.65 -34.35
C LEU A 291 -11.81 12.91 -34.58
N LYS A 292 -12.64 12.76 -33.55
CA LYS A 292 -13.99 12.16 -33.69
C LYS A 292 -14.91 13.01 -34.55
N GLU A 293 -14.83 14.33 -34.44
CA GLU A 293 -15.59 15.23 -35.31
C GLU A 293 -15.17 15.08 -36.79
N ILE A 294 -13.86 15.02 -37.04
CA ILE A 294 -13.32 14.79 -38.39
C ILE A 294 -13.78 13.42 -38.93
N GLU A 295 -13.73 12.37 -38.11
CA GLU A 295 -14.20 11.03 -38.47
C GLU A 295 -15.70 11.04 -38.84
N ASN A 296 -16.54 11.69 -38.04
CA ASN A 296 -17.97 11.82 -38.32
C ASN A 296 -18.24 12.59 -39.63
N VAL A 297 -17.51 13.67 -39.87
CA VAL A 297 -17.62 14.44 -41.13
C VAL A 297 -17.18 13.60 -42.32
N ALA A 298 -16.08 12.84 -42.20
CA ALA A 298 -15.60 11.95 -43.26
C ALA A 298 -16.64 10.88 -43.59
N LEU A 299 -17.19 10.20 -42.58
CA LEU A 299 -18.25 9.21 -42.74
C LEU A 299 -19.51 9.80 -43.40
N SER A 300 -19.90 11.02 -43.01
CA SER A 300 -21.03 11.72 -43.62
C SER A 300 -20.79 11.98 -45.11
N VAL A 301 -19.61 12.50 -45.46
CA VAL A 301 -19.23 12.80 -46.86
C VAL A 301 -19.16 11.52 -47.69
N GLU A 302 -18.58 10.44 -47.16
CA GLU A 302 -18.55 9.14 -47.83
C GLU A 302 -19.97 8.60 -48.06
N SER A 303 -20.86 8.70 -47.07
CA SER A 303 -22.26 8.26 -47.22
C SER A 303 -23.03 9.07 -48.27
N GLU A 304 -22.82 10.38 -48.33
CA GLU A 304 -23.44 11.27 -49.32
C GLU A 304 -22.90 10.99 -50.73
N ALA A 305 -21.59 10.76 -50.87
CA ALA A 305 -20.97 10.38 -52.13
C ALA A 305 -21.51 9.03 -52.63
N ASN A 306 -21.65 8.03 -51.76
CA ASN A 306 -22.23 6.72 -52.11
C ASN A 306 -23.69 6.84 -52.56
N LEU A 307 -24.50 7.66 -51.88
CA LEU A 307 -25.88 7.93 -52.30
C LEU A 307 -25.94 8.61 -53.67
N ASN A 308 -25.06 9.57 -53.93
CA ASN A 308 -25.01 10.25 -55.22
C ASN A 308 -24.56 9.32 -56.36
N ILE A 309 -23.59 8.43 -56.10
CA ILE A 309 -23.20 7.38 -57.07
C ILE A 309 -24.39 6.49 -57.40
N LEU A 310 -25.13 6.02 -56.39
CA LEU A 310 -26.32 5.19 -56.60
C LEU A 310 -27.42 5.92 -57.41
N ASP A 311 -27.61 7.21 -57.18
CA ASP A 311 -28.57 8.01 -57.96
C ASP A 311 -28.10 8.19 -59.41
N MET A 312 -26.81 8.46 -59.62
CA MET A 312 -26.22 8.55 -60.96
C MET A 312 -26.27 7.20 -61.71
N GLU A 313 -26.05 6.07 -61.04
CA GLU A 313 -26.20 4.73 -61.62
C GLU A 313 -27.64 4.46 -62.07
N ARG A 314 -28.64 4.89 -61.29
CA ARG A 314 -30.06 4.80 -61.70
C ARG A 314 -30.33 5.62 -62.95
N VAL A 315 -29.88 6.87 -62.98
CA VAL A 315 -30.02 7.75 -64.15
C VAL A 315 -29.33 7.14 -65.37
N ASN A 316 -28.14 6.56 -65.21
CA ASN A 316 -27.43 5.89 -66.30
C ASN A 316 -28.19 4.66 -66.81
N SER A 317 -28.74 3.84 -65.91
CA SER A 317 -29.58 2.70 -66.27
C SER A 317 -30.81 3.12 -67.07
N ASP A 318 -31.51 4.16 -66.63
CA ASP A 318 -32.66 4.73 -67.34
C ASP A 318 -32.28 5.24 -68.75
N LEU A 319 -31.16 5.95 -68.87
CA LEU A 319 -30.64 6.41 -70.16
C LEU A 319 -30.26 5.23 -71.06
N GLN A 320 -29.69 4.16 -70.50
CA GLN A 320 -29.32 2.96 -71.24
C GLN A 320 -30.57 2.23 -71.77
N ILE A 321 -31.65 2.16 -70.99
CA ILE A 321 -32.95 1.63 -71.42
C ILE A 321 -33.51 2.47 -72.57
N ARG A 322 -33.51 3.81 -72.45
CA ARG A 322 -34.00 4.71 -73.52
C ARG A 322 -33.18 4.57 -74.80
N LEU A 323 -31.86 4.42 -74.68
CA LEU A 323 -30.98 4.20 -75.83
C LEU A 323 -31.29 2.87 -76.53
N GLN A 324 -31.53 1.80 -75.77
CA GLN A 324 -31.94 0.51 -76.31
C GLN A 324 -33.29 0.61 -77.03
N GLN A 325 -34.27 1.31 -76.45
CA GLN A 325 -35.58 1.55 -77.09
C GLN A 325 -35.44 2.34 -78.39
N SER A 326 -34.65 3.41 -78.40
CA SER A 326 -34.33 4.18 -79.61
C SER A 326 -33.66 3.30 -80.67
N SER A 327 -32.70 2.47 -80.27
CA SER A 327 -31.98 1.58 -81.19
C SER A 327 -32.90 0.53 -81.81
N MET A 328 -33.83 -0.03 -81.03
CA MET A 328 -34.87 -0.95 -81.55
C MET A 328 -35.73 -0.24 -82.60
N ARG A 329 -36.17 0.99 -82.31
CA ARG A 329 -37.00 1.77 -83.25
C ARG A 329 -36.27 2.13 -84.54
N ILE A 330 -34.97 2.42 -84.47
CA ILE A 330 -34.13 2.62 -85.67
C ILE A 330 -34.09 1.33 -86.49
N LYS A 331 -33.84 0.16 -85.88
CA LYS A 331 -33.84 -1.13 -86.57
C LYS A 331 -35.21 -1.46 -87.22
N GLU A 332 -36.31 -1.12 -86.55
CA GLU A 332 -37.65 -1.24 -87.14
C GLU A 332 -37.83 -0.34 -88.38
N LEU A 333 -37.33 0.90 -88.33
CA LEU A 333 -37.38 1.82 -89.48
C LEU A 333 -36.46 1.38 -90.63
N GLU A 334 -35.27 0.85 -90.32
CA GLU A 334 -34.34 0.30 -91.30
C GLU A 334 -34.94 -0.91 -92.03
N THR A 335 -35.58 -1.84 -91.31
CA THR A 335 -36.29 -2.97 -91.92
C THR A 335 -37.47 -2.53 -92.81
N ILE A 336 -38.20 -1.47 -92.43
CA ILE A 336 -39.24 -0.86 -93.28
C ILE A 336 -38.65 -0.23 -94.56
N LEU A 337 -37.47 0.41 -94.46
CA LEU A 337 -36.76 0.98 -95.60
C LEU A 337 -36.21 -0.10 -96.55
N GLU A 338 -35.69 -1.21 -96.02
CA GLU A 338 -35.26 -2.37 -96.81
C GLU A 338 -36.45 -2.99 -97.58
N VAL A 339 -37.65 -3.01 -96.99
CA VAL A 339 -38.88 -3.45 -97.68
C VAL A 339 -39.30 -2.46 -98.79
N LYS A 340 -39.15 -1.14 -98.57
CA LYS A 340 -39.48 -0.11 -99.58
C LYS A 340 -38.45 0.02 -100.70
N SER A 341 -37.21 -0.42 -100.52
CA SER A 341 -36.16 -0.33 -101.53
C SER A 341 -36.18 -1.46 -102.59
N SER A 342 -37.21 -2.31 -102.58
CA SER A 342 -37.43 -3.40 -103.54
C SER A 342 -38.40 -3.08 -104.69
N GLY A 343 -38.92 -1.85 -104.79
CA GLY A 343 -39.74 -1.36 -105.91
C GLY A 343 -38.99 -0.33 -106.76
N GLY A 344 -38.64 -0.69 -107.99
CA GLY A 344 -37.76 0.08 -108.86
C GLY A 344 -38.40 1.22 -109.67
N PHE A 345 -37.49 1.84 -110.43
CA PHE A 345 -37.64 2.72 -111.60
C PHE A 345 -37.71 4.25 -111.41
N THR A 346 -36.57 4.85 -111.81
CA THR A 346 -36.35 6.11 -112.55
C THR A 346 -37.26 6.25 -113.81
N PRO A 347 -37.19 7.26 -114.73
CA PRO A 347 -36.31 8.44 -114.86
C PRO A 347 -37.03 9.72 -115.42
N ILE A 348 -36.25 10.73 -115.85
CA ILE A 348 -36.57 11.76 -116.90
C ILE A 348 -37.48 12.92 -116.43
N SER A 349 -37.28 14.21 -116.75
CA SER A 349 -36.22 15.02 -117.36
C SER A 349 -36.74 16.48 -117.40
N SER A 350 -35.82 17.41 -117.63
CA SER A 350 -36.00 18.63 -118.44
C SER A 350 -36.88 19.76 -117.91
N SER A 351 -36.16 20.76 -117.35
CA SER A 351 -36.11 22.15 -117.83
C SER A 351 -37.43 22.88 -118.13
N ALA A 352 -37.84 23.75 -117.21
CA ALA A 352 -38.19 25.13 -117.53
C ALA A 352 -38.30 25.96 -116.24
N SER A 353 -38.01 27.25 -116.37
CA SER A 353 -38.26 28.32 -115.40
C SER A 353 -37.09 28.71 -114.50
N ALA A 354 -36.15 29.43 -115.13
CA ALA A 354 -35.09 30.22 -114.50
C ALA A 354 -35.60 31.37 -113.59
N CYS A 355 -36.84 31.28 -113.07
CA CYS A 355 -37.40 32.18 -112.06
C CYS A 355 -37.74 31.47 -110.72
N SER A 356 -37.63 30.12 -110.63
CA SER A 356 -37.79 29.37 -109.35
C SER A 356 -36.45 29.09 -108.65
N LEU A 357 -35.35 29.05 -109.40
CA LEU A 357 -34.01 28.87 -108.84
C LEU A 357 -33.64 30.06 -107.94
N ASP A 358 -34.08 31.27 -108.30
CA ASP A 358 -33.83 32.48 -107.53
C ASP A 358 -34.59 32.47 -106.19
N SER A 359 -35.82 31.92 -106.13
CA SER A 359 -36.56 31.80 -104.86
C SER A 359 -36.04 30.67 -103.97
N THR A 360 -35.53 29.57 -104.55
CA THR A 360 -34.88 28.49 -103.80
C THR A 360 -33.50 28.93 -103.29
N LEU A 361 -32.71 29.65 -104.09
CA LEU A 361 -31.48 30.31 -103.63
C LEU A 361 -31.78 31.35 -102.54
N GLN A 362 -32.84 32.14 -102.69
CA GLN A 362 -33.24 33.16 -101.70
C GLN A 362 -33.71 32.52 -100.38
N ASN A 363 -34.41 31.38 -100.43
CA ASN A 363 -34.81 30.64 -99.24
C ASN A 363 -33.63 29.91 -98.58
N ALA A 364 -32.74 29.31 -99.35
CA ALA A 364 -31.49 28.73 -98.83
C ALA A 364 -30.59 29.81 -98.20
N LEU A 365 -30.54 31.01 -98.77
CA LEU A 365 -29.83 32.16 -98.21
C LEU A 365 -30.48 32.65 -96.89
N LYS A 366 -31.81 32.64 -96.80
CA LYS A 366 -32.53 32.97 -95.55
C LYS A 366 -32.25 31.93 -94.47
N GLN A 367 -32.33 30.65 -94.80
CA GLN A 367 -32.02 29.55 -93.88
C GLN A 367 -30.56 29.62 -93.40
N ALA A 368 -29.61 29.81 -94.31
CA ALA A 368 -28.20 29.98 -93.95
C ALA A 368 -27.97 31.21 -93.04
N ASN A 369 -28.73 32.29 -93.23
CA ASN A 369 -28.66 33.46 -92.35
C ASN A 369 -29.30 33.21 -90.98
N GLU A 370 -30.35 32.40 -90.89
CA GLU A 370 -30.97 31.97 -89.63
C GLU A 370 -30.07 31.01 -88.86
N GLU A 371 -29.45 30.04 -89.53
CA GLU A 371 -28.45 29.13 -88.98
C GLU A 371 -27.22 29.91 -88.49
N LYS A 372 -26.72 30.87 -89.28
CA LYS A 372 -25.67 31.80 -88.87
C LYS A 372 -26.08 32.54 -87.58
N ARG A 373 -27.31 33.07 -87.51
CA ARG A 373 -27.81 33.77 -86.32
C ARG A 373 -27.92 32.85 -85.10
N ALA A 374 -28.37 31.61 -85.30
CA ALA A 374 -28.45 30.59 -84.24
C ALA A 374 -27.06 30.21 -83.71
N LEU A 375 -26.08 30.01 -84.59
CA LEU A 375 -24.69 29.74 -84.23
C LEU A 375 -24.06 30.92 -83.47
N TYR A 376 -24.34 32.17 -83.88
CA TYR A 376 -23.89 33.35 -83.12
C TYR A 376 -24.51 33.40 -81.72
N LYS A 377 -25.77 33.01 -81.57
CA LYS A 377 -26.43 32.94 -80.25
C LYS A 377 -25.78 31.86 -79.38
N GLN A 378 -25.56 30.66 -79.92
CA GLN A 378 -24.86 29.58 -79.21
C GLN A 378 -23.42 29.97 -78.84
N LEU A 379 -22.70 30.63 -79.73
CA LEU A 379 -21.35 31.14 -79.46
C LEU A 379 -21.34 32.14 -78.31
N ASN A 380 -22.33 33.04 -78.26
CA ASN A 380 -22.46 34.01 -77.17
C ASN A 380 -22.82 33.34 -75.84
N GLU A 381 -23.70 32.34 -75.85
CA GLU A 381 -24.03 31.55 -74.65
C GLU A 381 -22.81 30.76 -74.14
N LEU A 382 -22.02 30.17 -75.03
CA LEU A 382 -20.78 29.48 -74.66
C LEU A 382 -19.73 30.46 -74.09
N LYS A 383 -19.58 31.64 -74.69
CA LYS A 383 -18.71 32.70 -74.15
C LYS A 383 -19.14 33.15 -72.75
N GLN A 384 -20.46 33.27 -72.50
CA GLN A 384 -20.97 33.60 -71.16
C GLN A 384 -20.68 32.48 -70.15
N ARG A 385 -20.84 31.21 -70.54
CA ARG A 385 -20.49 30.08 -69.67
C ARG A 385 -18.99 30.02 -69.38
N GLU A 386 -18.15 30.24 -70.39
CA GLU A 386 -16.70 30.32 -70.23
C GLU A 386 -16.32 31.43 -69.24
N HIS A 387 -16.91 32.62 -69.37
CA HIS A 387 -16.68 33.71 -68.43
C HIS A 387 -17.13 33.37 -67.00
N ALA A 388 -18.27 32.69 -66.82
CA ALA A 388 -18.72 32.26 -65.49
C ALA A 388 -17.75 31.25 -64.85
N LEU A 389 -17.28 30.27 -65.63
CA LEU A 389 -16.29 29.29 -65.18
C LEU A 389 -14.95 29.95 -64.82
N LEU A 390 -14.51 30.95 -65.57
CA LEU A 390 -13.30 31.73 -65.25
C LEU A 390 -13.46 32.49 -63.92
N CYS A 391 -14.62 33.12 -63.67
CA CYS A 391 -14.88 33.77 -62.39
C CYS A 391 -14.86 32.78 -61.21
N ASP A 392 -15.42 31.59 -61.38
CA ASP A 392 -15.41 30.57 -60.33
C ASP A 392 -14.02 29.96 -60.12
N TYR A 393 -13.25 29.78 -61.18
CA TYR A 393 -11.84 29.40 -61.12
C TYR A 393 -11.02 30.43 -60.31
N GLU A 394 -11.21 31.72 -60.54
CA GLU A 394 -10.53 32.78 -59.78
C GLU A 394 -10.90 32.75 -58.28
N LYS A 395 -12.18 32.52 -57.95
CA LYS A 395 -12.63 32.37 -56.55
C LYS A 395 -11.97 31.18 -55.87
N VAL A 396 -11.91 30.02 -56.54
CA VAL A 396 -11.27 28.81 -56.01
C VAL A 396 -9.76 29.03 -55.84
N LYS A 397 -9.10 29.62 -56.84
CA LYS A 397 -7.69 29.99 -56.78
C LYS A 397 -7.37 30.95 -55.62
N ALA A 398 -8.24 31.92 -55.36
CA ALA A 398 -8.10 32.83 -54.22
C ALA A 398 -8.27 32.10 -52.87
N LYS A 399 -9.24 31.19 -52.75
CA LYS A 399 -9.43 30.35 -51.55
C LYS A 399 -8.21 29.45 -51.31
N TYR A 400 -7.72 28.79 -52.35
CA TYR A 400 -6.53 27.95 -52.29
C TYR A 400 -5.29 28.73 -51.87
N SER A 401 -5.09 29.94 -52.42
CA SER A 401 -3.98 30.81 -52.04
C SER A 401 -4.04 31.21 -50.57
N LYS A 402 -5.24 31.52 -50.04
CA LYS A 402 -5.44 31.82 -48.61
C LYS A 402 -5.16 30.61 -47.71
N LEU A 403 -5.61 29.42 -48.12
CA LEU A 403 -5.32 28.16 -47.42
C LEU A 403 -3.81 27.85 -47.41
N LYS A 404 -3.15 28.04 -48.55
CA LYS A 404 -1.70 27.87 -48.68
C LYS A 404 -0.94 28.81 -47.73
N VAL A 405 -1.32 30.09 -47.67
CA VAL A 405 -0.69 31.06 -46.73
C VAL A 405 -0.95 30.68 -45.27
N LYS A 406 -2.17 30.24 -44.93
CA LYS A 406 -2.47 29.75 -43.57
C LYS A 406 -1.64 28.53 -43.18
N LEU A 407 -1.51 27.56 -44.09
CA LEU A 407 -0.70 26.36 -43.87
C LEU A 407 0.78 26.71 -43.74
N SER A 408 1.31 27.60 -44.60
CA SER A 408 2.68 28.11 -44.48
C SER A 408 2.91 28.87 -43.17
N SER A 409 1.91 29.62 -42.68
CA SER A 409 1.99 30.33 -41.39
C SER A 409 1.94 29.36 -40.21
N GLN A 410 1.14 28.29 -40.27
CA GLN A 410 1.12 27.24 -39.25
C GLN A 410 2.43 26.43 -39.22
N ILE A 411 3.02 26.16 -40.38
CA ILE A 411 4.33 25.50 -40.48
C ILE A 411 5.43 26.41 -39.94
N ALA A 412 5.40 27.72 -40.22
CA ALA A 412 6.34 28.69 -39.65
C ALA A 412 6.20 28.81 -38.12
N PHE A 413 4.97 28.84 -37.60
CA PHE A 413 4.69 28.82 -36.16
C PHE A 413 5.08 27.48 -35.50
N GLY A 414 4.99 26.37 -36.25
CA GLY A 414 5.53 25.08 -35.84
C GLY A 414 7.06 25.07 -35.80
N ALA A 415 7.73 25.69 -36.78
CA ALA A 415 9.19 25.77 -36.85
C ALA A 415 9.80 26.68 -35.77
N GLU A 416 9.13 27.77 -35.37
CA GLU A 416 9.54 28.56 -34.20
C GLU A 416 9.36 27.80 -32.88
N ASN A 417 8.39 26.87 -32.79
CA ASN A 417 8.27 25.97 -31.64
C ASN A 417 9.32 24.82 -31.66
N VAL A 418 9.86 24.45 -32.83
CA VAL A 418 10.94 23.46 -32.96
C VAL A 418 12.32 24.04 -32.60
N ALA A 419 12.49 25.37 -32.60
CA ALA A 419 13.63 25.99 -31.91
C ALA A 419 13.59 25.77 -30.37
N GLY A 420 12.42 25.40 -29.82
CA GLY A 420 12.25 24.95 -28.43
C GLY A 420 12.59 23.46 -28.19
N GLU A 421 12.70 22.64 -29.23
CA GLU A 421 13.07 21.21 -29.10
C GLU A 421 14.58 20.98 -28.96
N GLY A 422 15.40 22.02 -29.13
CA GLY A 422 16.79 22.04 -28.67
C GLY A 422 16.90 22.02 -27.14
N ALA A 423 15.89 22.50 -26.42
CA ALA A 423 15.84 22.46 -24.97
C ALA A 423 15.43 21.08 -24.43
N ASP A 424 14.54 20.35 -25.09
CA ASP A 424 14.08 19.03 -24.63
C ASP A 424 15.14 17.94 -24.86
N SER A 425 15.88 17.99 -25.99
CA SER A 425 17.06 17.13 -26.19
C SER A 425 18.21 17.46 -25.24
N GLY A 426 18.40 18.75 -24.92
CA GLY A 426 19.36 19.22 -23.92
C GLY A 426 19.00 18.80 -22.50
N GLU A 427 17.73 18.93 -22.12
CA GLU A 427 17.20 18.54 -20.81
C GLU A 427 17.20 17.02 -20.65
N MET A 428 16.93 16.25 -21.71
CA MET A 428 17.04 14.79 -21.68
C MET A 428 18.50 14.34 -21.57
N LYS A 429 19.44 15.01 -22.27
CA LYS A 429 20.89 14.76 -22.12
C LYS A 429 21.41 15.15 -20.74
N GLN A 430 20.92 16.24 -20.16
CA GLN A 430 21.29 16.68 -18.82
C GLN A 430 20.70 15.77 -17.74
N LYS A 431 19.48 15.24 -17.95
CA LYS A 431 18.89 14.17 -17.13
C LYS A 431 19.67 12.86 -17.25
N LEU A 432 20.11 12.48 -18.45
CA LEU A 432 20.96 11.30 -18.65
C LEU A 432 22.31 11.47 -17.95
N ALA A 433 22.97 12.62 -18.09
CA ALA A 433 24.22 12.92 -17.38
C ALA A 433 24.03 12.89 -15.85
N GLY A 434 22.95 13.48 -15.34
CA GLY A 434 22.63 13.45 -13.91
C GLY A 434 22.19 12.08 -13.37
N LEU A 435 21.71 11.18 -14.24
CA LEU A 435 21.44 9.78 -13.90
C LEU A 435 22.72 8.94 -13.93
N GLU A 436 23.62 9.21 -14.88
CA GLU A 436 24.95 8.57 -14.95
C GLU A 436 25.83 8.97 -13.76
N GLU A 437 25.77 10.23 -13.31
CA GLU A 437 26.48 10.70 -12.12
C GLU A 437 25.93 10.05 -10.85
N ARG A 438 24.60 10.00 -10.68
CA ARG A 438 23.97 9.28 -9.57
C ARG A 438 24.29 7.78 -9.58
N LEU A 439 24.37 7.17 -10.75
CA LEU A 439 24.78 5.76 -10.86
C LEU A 439 26.23 5.58 -10.40
N ARG A 440 27.12 6.53 -10.73
CA ARG A 440 28.51 6.52 -10.29
C ARG A 440 28.63 6.69 -8.77
N GLU A 441 27.90 7.63 -8.18
CA GLU A 441 27.85 7.84 -6.73
C GLU A 441 27.38 6.58 -6.00
N VAL A 442 26.31 5.95 -6.47
CA VAL A 442 25.79 4.69 -5.89
C VAL A 442 26.80 3.55 -6.05
N GLN A 443 27.55 3.50 -7.16
CA GLN A 443 28.61 2.51 -7.35
C GLN A 443 29.77 2.73 -6.37
N GLU A 444 30.20 3.97 -6.17
CA GLU A 444 31.25 4.33 -5.22
C GLU A 444 30.83 4.07 -3.76
N GLU A 445 29.58 4.36 -3.39
CA GLU A 445 29.03 4.01 -2.08
C GLU A 445 28.95 2.50 -1.87
N ARG A 446 28.51 1.75 -2.88
CA ARG A 446 28.51 0.28 -2.84
C ARG A 446 29.92 -0.27 -2.68
N ASP A 447 30.91 0.28 -3.37
CA ASP A 447 32.30 -0.16 -3.26
C ASP A 447 32.92 0.21 -1.91
N ARG A 448 32.58 1.38 -1.36
CA ARG A 448 32.96 1.80 -0.01
C ARG A 448 32.37 0.87 1.05
N CYS A 449 31.07 0.58 0.97
CA CYS A 449 30.37 -0.33 1.87
C CYS A 449 30.92 -1.76 1.75
N CYS A 450 31.23 -2.22 0.53
CA CYS A 450 31.89 -3.51 0.31
C CYS A 450 33.29 -3.56 0.96
N GLY A 451 34.06 -2.48 0.84
CA GLY A 451 35.38 -2.34 1.46
C GLY A 451 35.31 -2.34 3.00
N GLU A 452 34.34 -1.64 3.58
CA GLU A 452 34.08 -1.66 5.04
C GLU A 452 33.63 -3.05 5.51
N SER A 453 32.72 -3.70 4.78
CA SER A 453 32.30 -5.08 5.08
C SER A 453 33.48 -6.06 5.00
N LYS A 454 34.42 -5.89 4.07
CA LYS A 454 35.65 -6.68 4.00
C LYS A 454 36.56 -6.40 5.20
N ARG A 455 36.80 -5.14 5.55
CA ARG A 455 37.61 -4.75 6.73
C ARG A 455 37.04 -5.31 8.04
N LEU A 456 35.72 -5.24 8.22
CA LEU A 456 35.05 -5.82 9.39
C LEU A 456 35.20 -7.34 9.41
N ARG A 457 35.04 -8.03 8.28
CA ARG A 457 35.27 -9.48 8.19
C ARG A 457 36.71 -9.86 8.53
N ASP A 458 37.70 -9.13 8.02
CA ASP A 458 39.11 -9.37 8.32
C ASP A 458 39.41 -9.13 9.82
N SER A 459 38.80 -8.11 10.42
CA SER A 459 38.94 -7.83 11.85
C SER A 459 38.29 -8.93 12.71
N ILE A 460 37.12 -9.43 12.32
CA ILE A 460 36.46 -10.57 12.98
C ILE A 460 37.32 -11.84 12.84
N ALA A 461 37.93 -12.08 11.68
CA ALA A 461 38.82 -13.23 11.48
C ALA A 461 40.06 -13.17 12.38
N LYS A 462 40.67 -11.98 12.53
CA LYS A 462 41.80 -11.77 13.46
C LYS A 462 41.39 -12.02 14.92
N LEU A 463 40.27 -11.43 15.37
CA LEU A 463 39.78 -11.63 16.74
C LEU A 463 39.42 -13.09 17.02
N ARG A 464 38.87 -13.81 16.03
CA ARG A 464 38.63 -15.26 16.15
C ARG A 464 39.94 -16.04 16.28
N GLY A 465 40.96 -15.69 15.50
CA GLY A 465 42.30 -16.28 15.62
C GLY A 465 42.91 -16.07 17.02
N GLU A 466 42.89 -14.83 17.52
CA GLU A 466 43.35 -14.51 18.87
C GLU A 466 42.55 -15.27 19.95
N ASN A 467 41.24 -15.44 19.75
CA ASN A 467 40.41 -16.20 20.68
C ASN A 467 40.82 -17.67 20.68
N THR A 468 41.03 -18.28 19.51
CA THR A 468 41.49 -19.67 19.42
C THR A 468 42.88 -19.86 20.03
N GLU A 469 43.79 -18.89 19.89
CA GLU A 469 45.11 -18.93 20.53
C GLU A 469 45.00 -18.84 22.06
N LYS A 470 44.14 -17.94 22.57
CA LYS A 470 43.84 -17.86 24.00
C LYS A 470 43.20 -19.13 24.53
N ASP A 471 42.27 -19.74 23.79
CA ASP A 471 41.64 -21.01 24.16
C ASP A 471 42.67 -22.16 24.20
N LEU A 472 43.60 -22.20 23.23
CA LEU A 472 44.72 -23.15 23.26
C LEU A 472 45.67 -22.88 24.44
N ARG A 473 45.90 -21.61 24.81
CA ARG A 473 46.70 -21.28 25.99
C ARG A 473 46.01 -21.69 27.28
N ILE A 474 44.69 -21.50 27.37
CA ILE A 474 43.89 -21.94 28.52
C ILE A 474 43.98 -23.46 28.65
N THR A 475 43.76 -24.21 27.57
CA THR A 475 43.85 -25.68 27.60
C THR A 475 45.26 -26.19 27.94
N GLN A 476 46.32 -25.52 27.46
CA GLN A 476 47.69 -25.79 27.88
C GLN A 476 47.88 -25.56 29.38
N LEU A 477 47.47 -24.40 29.89
CA LEU A 477 47.56 -24.09 31.32
C LEU A 477 46.75 -25.08 32.16
N GLU A 478 45.56 -25.50 31.72
CA GLU A 478 44.76 -26.54 32.37
C GLU A 478 45.49 -27.90 32.41
N SER A 479 46.18 -28.27 31.32
CA SER A 479 46.98 -29.49 31.27
C SER A 479 48.20 -29.42 32.18
N GLU A 480 48.89 -28.27 32.24
CA GLU A 480 49.99 -28.01 33.15
C GLU A 480 49.52 -28.09 34.61
N LEU A 481 48.36 -27.50 34.93
CA LEU A 481 47.75 -27.53 36.26
C LEU A 481 47.31 -28.94 36.67
N CYS A 482 46.83 -29.75 35.71
CA CYS A 482 46.50 -31.16 35.92
C CYS A 482 47.75 -32.01 36.18
N LEU A 483 48.84 -31.76 35.44
CA LEU A 483 50.13 -32.40 35.66
C LEU A 483 50.76 -31.99 37.00
N GLN A 484 50.63 -30.71 37.39
CA GLN A 484 51.08 -30.21 38.69
C GLN A 484 50.29 -30.86 39.84
N LYS A 485 48.97 -31.01 39.69
CA LYS A 485 48.13 -31.76 40.65
C LYS A 485 48.54 -33.25 40.76
N LYS A 486 48.89 -33.90 39.64
CA LYS A 486 49.36 -35.30 39.63
C LYS A 486 50.78 -35.46 40.21
N ALA A 487 51.68 -34.49 39.99
CA ALA A 487 53.00 -34.46 40.61
C ALA A 487 52.94 -34.17 42.12
N SER A 488 51.91 -33.43 42.58
CA SER A 488 51.69 -33.10 43.99
C SER A 488 51.07 -34.24 44.81
N THR A 489 50.55 -35.30 44.18
CA THR A 489 49.93 -36.45 44.86
C THR A 489 50.90 -37.55 45.29
N SER A 490 52.22 -37.37 45.14
CA SER A 490 53.24 -38.38 45.50
C SER A 490 54.16 -37.98 46.67
N SER A 491 53.88 -36.90 47.41
CA SER A 491 54.69 -36.59 48.60
C SER A 491 53.83 -36.03 49.73
N ASN A 492 53.81 -36.79 50.83
CA ASN A 492 53.29 -36.41 52.13
C ASN A 492 53.65 -34.98 52.55
N THR A 493 52.72 -34.36 53.27
CA THR A 493 52.92 -33.35 54.32
C THR A 493 53.93 -32.23 54.00
N GLY A 494 53.44 -31.07 53.57
CA GLY A 494 54.31 -29.90 53.39
C GLY A 494 53.55 -28.62 53.13
N ARG A 495 53.23 -27.91 54.21
CA ARG A 495 52.84 -26.50 54.20
C ARG A 495 54.03 -25.67 53.66
N LEU A 496 53.99 -25.20 52.41
CA LEU A 496 54.99 -24.26 51.85
C LEU A 496 54.25 -23.23 50.98
N ARG A 497 54.11 -22.00 51.46
CA ARG A 497 55.06 -20.87 51.29
C ARG A 497 55.10 -20.39 49.85
N THR A 498 54.23 -19.42 49.56
CA THR A 498 54.38 -18.51 48.42
C THR A 498 55.64 -17.69 48.60
N ALA A 499 56.44 -17.64 47.54
CA ALA A 499 57.72 -16.96 47.48
C ALA A 499 57.60 -15.47 47.81
N ASP A 500 58.44 -15.03 48.75
CA ASP A 500 58.81 -13.64 48.92
C ASP A 500 59.48 -13.16 47.62
N SER A 501 58.77 -12.29 46.90
CA SER A 501 59.45 -11.27 46.09
C SER A 501 59.49 -10.02 46.95
N THR A 502 60.71 -9.64 47.28
CA THR A 502 61.06 -8.46 48.06
C THR A 502 60.66 -7.22 47.27
N GLY A 503 59.52 -6.61 47.63
CA GLY A 503 59.04 -5.38 46.99
C GLY A 503 57.64 -4.99 47.46
N SER A 504 57.55 -4.32 48.62
CA SER A 504 56.40 -3.57 49.12
C SER A 504 55.15 -4.38 49.54
N GLY A 505 55.14 -4.79 50.81
CA GLY A 505 54.01 -5.43 51.49
C GLY A 505 52.82 -4.50 51.77
N GLN A 506 52.11 -4.10 50.72
CA GLN A 506 50.72 -3.67 50.77
C GLN A 506 49.99 -4.14 49.51
N THR A 507 49.51 -5.39 49.48
CA THR A 507 48.39 -5.72 48.60
C THR A 507 47.21 -4.87 49.06
N SER A 508 46.97 -3.77 48.34
CA SER A 508 45.93 -2.80 48.69
C SER A 508 44.59 -3.49 48.93
N LEU A 509 43.88 -3.09 49.99
CA LEU A 509 42.51 -3.55 50.30
C LEU A 509 41.58 -3.48 49.06
N SER A 510 41.85 -2.56 48.14
CA SER A 510 41.17 -2.44 46.85
C SER A 510 41.36 -3.64 45.91
N VAL A 511 42.53 -4.27 45.87
CA VAL A 511 42.77 -5.47 45.03
C VAL A 511 42.04 -6.67 45.61
N GLN A 512 42.03 -6.82 46.94
CA GLN A 512 41.31 -7.90 47.61
C GLN A 512 39.78 -7.72 47.50
N ALA A 513 39.28 -6.48 47.60
CA ALA A 513 37.88 -6.15 47.36
C ALA A 513 37.45 -6.40 45.90
N ALA A 514 38.33 -6.13 44.93
CA ALA A 514 38.08 -6.42 43.52
C ALA A 514 37.96 -7.93 43.25
N PHE A 515 38.84 -8.75 43.85
CA PHE A 515 38.74 -10.21 43.77
C PHE A 515 37.42 -10.73 44.34
N HIS A 516 37.04 -10.31 45.55
CA HIS A 516 35.76 -10.74 46.16
C HIS A 516 34.52 -10.22 45.40
N ARG A 517 34.64 -9.10 44.66
CA ARG A 517 33.56 -8.63 43.79
C ARG A 517 33.41 -9.55 42.57
N VAL A 518 34.52 -9.84 41.89
CA VAL A 518 34.52 -10.74 40.72
C VAL A 518 34.08 -12.16 41.11
N GLU A 519 34.46 -12.66 42.28
CA GLU A 519 33.98 -13.95 42.79
C GLU A 519 32.46 -13.97 43.02
N ARG A 520 31.91 -12.91 43.62
CA ARG A 520 30.46 -12.77 43.82
C ARG A 520 29.69 -12.64 42.51
N GLU A 521 30.21 -11.86 41.57
CA GLU A 521 29.63 -11.70 40.23
C GLU A 521 29.64 -13.03 39.48
N ARG A 522 30.76 -13.77 39.52
CA ARG A 522 30.86 -15.12 38.94
C ARG A 522 29.86 -16.09 39.57
N ASP A 523 29.73 -16.09 40.89
CA ASP A 523 28.85 -17.01 41.59
C ASP A 523 27.36 -16.63 41.44
N ALA A 524 27.06 -15.34 41.21
CA ALA A 524 25.74 -14.87 40.80
C ALA A 524 25.41 -15.32 39.37
N ALA A 525 26.32 -15.12 38.42
CA ALA A 525 26.15 -15.54 37.03
C ALA A 525 25.98 -17.07 36.91
N LYS A 526 26.69 -17.86 37.72
CA LYS A 526 26.49 -19.32 37.79
C LYS A 526 25.10 -19.72 38.25
N ARG A 527 24.56 -19.05 39.29
CA ARG A 527 23.20 -19.32 39.78
C ARG A 527 22.14 -18.92 38.76
N GLU A 528 22.33 -17.81 38.08
CA GLU A 528 21.43 -17.36 37.01
C GLU A 528 21.45 -18.34 35.82
N ALA A 529 22.63 -18.82 35.41
CA ALA A 529 22.74 -19.83 34.36
C ALA A 529 22.02 -21.14 34.74
N GLN A 530 22.16 -21.61 35.98
CA GLN A 530 21.43 -22.79 36.47
C GLN A 530 19.92 -22.57 36.48
N GLN A 531 19.46 -21.39 36.89
CA GLN A 531 18.04 -21.05 36.87
C GLN A 531 17.48 -21.04 35.45
N LEU A 532 18.21 -20.47 34.49
CA LEU A 532 17.83 -20.46 33.08
C LEU A 532 17.81 -21.87 32.48
N GLU A 533 18.70 -22.77 32.90
CA GLU A 533 18.65 -24.18 32.49
C GLU A 533 17.38 -24.88 33.00
N ILE A 534 17.01 -24.67 34.26
CA ILE A 534 15.79 -25.23 34.84
C ILE A 534 14.55 -24.69 34.13
N GLU A 535 14.51 -23.39 33.84
CA GLU A 535 13.39 -22.75 33.12
C GLU A 535 13.30 -23.26 31.68
N ARG A 536 14.42 -23.36 30.97
CA ARG A 536 14.50 -23.96 29.64
C ARG A 536 13.94 -25.39 29.65
N ASP A 537 14.32 -26.20 30.63
CA ASP A 537 13.89 -27.60 30.70
C ASP A 537 12.41 -27.72 31.08
N SER A 538 11.90 -26.82 31.94
CA SER A 538 10.48 -26.69 32.23
C SER A 538 9.67 -26.30 30.99
N LEU A 539 10.15 -25.34 30.20
CA LEU A 539 9.51 -24.91 28.95
C LEU A 539 9.52 -26.03 27.90
N ARG A 540 10.63 -26.76 27.77
CA ARG A 540 10.71 -27.95 26.88
C ARG A 540 9.71 -29.02 27.29
N ASN A 541 9.55 -29.29 28.59
CA ASN A 541 8.56 -30.23 29.09
C ASN A 541 7.13 -29.76 28.84
N LYS A 542 6.82 -28.48 29.07
CA LYS A 542 5.51 -27.89 28.74
C LYS A 542 5.19 -27.99 27.26
N LEU A 543 6.16 -27.67 26.39
CA LEU A 543 6.00 -27.80 24.95
C LEU A 543 5.72 -29.26 24.56
N LYS A 544 6.48 -30.21 25.11
CA LYS A 544 6.27 -31.64 24.85
C LYS A 544 4.88 -32.12 25.28
N LEU A 545 4.39 -31.68 26.43
CA LEU A 545 3.03 -32.01 26.90
C LEU A 545 1.95 -31.37 26.02
N ALA A 546 2.12 -30.11 25.62
CA ALA A 546 1.20 -29.42 24.73
C ALA A 546 1.13 -30.10 23.35
N THR A 547 2.28 -30.44 22.77
CA THR A 547 2.33 -31.19 21.49
C THR A 547 1.66 -32.55 21.62
N LYS A 548 1.89 -33.29 22.72
CA LYS A 548 1.21 -34.57 22.95
C LYS A 548 -0.30 -34.41 23.06
N SER A 549 -0.77 -33.43 23.84
CA SER A 549 -2.21 -33.13 23.97
C SER A 549 -2.84 -32.78 22.62
N GLN A 550 -2.15 -31.99 21.79
CA GLN A 550 -2.62 -31.63 20.46
C GLN A 550 -2.73 -32.85 19.54
N ILE A 551 -1.74 -33.76 19.57
CA ILE A 551 -1.78 -35.01 18.81
C ILE A 551 -2.97 -35.88 19.26
N ASP A 552 -3.20 -35.99 20.58
CA ASP A 552 -4.32 -36.75 21.13
C ASP A 552 -5.69 -36.15 20.73
N GLU A 553 -5.80 -34.82 20.67
CA GLU A 553 -7.01 -34.14 20.18
C GLU A 553 -7.21 -34.33 18.66
N GLN A 554 -6.15 -34.25 17.87
CA GLN A 554 -6.19 -34.52 16.43
C GLN A 554 -6.65 -35.96 16.16
N ALA A 555 -6.13 -36.94 16.88
CA ALA A 555 -6.55 -38.34 16.76
C ALA A 555 -8.05 -38.52 17.07
N LYS A 556 -8.59 -37.85 18.09
CA LYS A 556 -10.03 -37.88 18.40
C LYS A 556 -10.88 -37.26 17.30
N HIS A 557 -10.42 -36.16 16.71
CA HIS A 557 -11.10 -35.53 15.59
C HIS A 557 -11.10 -36.43 14.34
N GLU A 558 -9.98 -37.08 14.05
CA GLU A 558 -9.89 -38.07 12.97
C GLU A 558 -10.83 -39.26 13.19
N GLU A 559 -10.90 -39.81 14.41
CA GLU A 559 -11.83 -40.88 14.76
C GLU A 559 -13.30 -40.45 14.57
N THR A 560 -13.62 -39.22 14.97
CA THR A 560 -14.97 -38.65 14.79
C THR A 560 -15.31 -38.48 13.30
N ILE A 561 -14.36 -38.01 12.49
CA ILE A 561 -14.53 -37.88 11.03
C ILE A 561 -14.74 -39.24 10.37
N ILE A 562 -13.99 -40.26 10.79
CA ILE A 562 -14.16 -41.64 10.31
C ILE A 562 -15.57 -42.14 10.67
N GLY A 563 -16.04 -41.88 11.90
CA GLY A 563 -17.39 -42.21 12.34
C GLY A 563 -18.48 -41.58 11.48
N TYR A 564 -18.39 -40.26 11.24
CA TYR A 564 -19.35 -39.57 10.36
C TYR A 564 -19.28 -40.06 8.91
N SER A 565 -18.08 -40.31 8.39
CA SER A 565 -17.90 -40.84 7.04
C SER A 565 -18.56 -42.22 6.90
N GLY A 566 -18.44 -43.07 7.92
CA GLY A 566 -19.13 -44.37 7.95
C GLY A 566 -20.65 -44.23 8.04
N GLN A 567 -21.16 -43.25 8.80
CA GLN A 567 -22.60 -42.99 8.89
C GLN A 567 -23.17 -42.46 7.56
N ILE A 568 -22.44 -41.56 6.88
CA ILE A 568 -22.78 -41.08 5.55
C ILE A 568 -22.83 -42.26 4.57
N ALA A 569 -21.81 -43.13 4.56
CA ALA A 569 -21.78 -44.30 3.68
C ALA A 569 -22.97 -45.26 3.90
N LYS A 570 -23.41 -45.43 5.15
CA LYS A 570 -24.62 -46.20 5.47
C LYS A 570 -25.90 -45.53 4.93
N LEU A 571 -26.06 -44.24 5.18
CA LEU A 571 -27.22 -43.48 4.67
C LEU A 571 -27.26 -43.46 3.14
N GLU A 572 -26.10 -43.40 2.48
CA GLU A 572 -25.98 -43.49 1.02
C GLU A 572 -26.30 -44.90 0.49
N ALA A 573 -26.03 -45.96 1.26
CA ALA A 573 -26.45 -47.32 0.92
C ALA A 573 -27.97 -47.49 1.09
N GLU A 574 -28.54 -47.07 2.22
CA GLU A 574 -29.98 -47.11 2.47
C GLU A 574 -30.77 -46.30 1.41
N LYS A 575 -30.24 -45.13 1.01
CA LYS A 575 -30.82 -44.33 -0.07
C LYS A 575 -30.79 -45.07 -1.42
N ARG A 576 -29.73 -45.83 -1.72
CA ARG A 576 -29.65 -46.62 -2.95
C ARG A 576 -30.65 -47.78 -2.93
N ASP A 577 -30.82 -48.44 -1.79
CA ASP A 577 -31.79 -49.53 -1.64
C ASP A 577 -33.24 -49.05 -1.73
N LEU A 578 -33.55 -47.83 -1.29
CA LEU A 578 -34.87 -47.20 -1.45
C LEU A 578 -35.20 -46.73 -2.88
N LEU A 579 -34.19 -46.65 -3.75
CA LEU A 579 -34.34 -46.21 -5.15
C LEU A 579 -34.38 -47.38 -6.15
N CYS A 580 -34.15 -48.61 -5.69
CA CYS A 580 -34.36 -49.86 -6.42
C CYS A 580 -35.74 -50.45 -6.08
#